data_AF-A0A539E8Q0-F1
#
_entry.id   AF-A0A539E8Q0-F1
#
_cell.length_a   1.000
_cell.length_b   1.000
_cell.length_c   1.000
_cell.angle_alpha   90.00
_cell.angle_beta   90.00
_cell.angle_gamma   90.00
#
_symmetry.space_group_name_H-M   'P 1'
#
loop_
_entity.id
_entity.type
_entity.pdbx_description
1 polymer ?
#
loop_
_entity_poly.entity_id
_entity_poly.type
_entity_poly.pdbx_seq_one_letter_code
_entity_poly.pdbx_strand_id
1 'polypeptide(L)'
;MVVIESQRTDADLMAAVAEGDRDALAALYNRHAPMVMARLHRRCADRDIVDTAVQDTFVSAWRSAAQYRADRGEVGAWLWSIAVRRLIDQLRKRRTPAPLAVLPEPEPLPPPGTPAYSLLSTLPADLHPVVEAVY
;
A
#
# COMPACT_ATOMS: atom_id res chain seq x y z
N MET A 1 1.92 39.10 2.38
CA MET A 1 2.02 37.92 1.50
C MET A 1 0.62 37.67 0.99
N VAL A 2 0.41 37.95 -0.30
CA VAL A 2 -0.91 38.25 -0.86
C VAL A 2 -1.69 36.96 -1.12
N VAL A 3 -2.83 36.82 -0.44
CA VAL A 3 -3.84 35.77 -0.63
C VAL A 3 -4.60 36.08 -1.92
N ILE A 4 -4.17 35.54 -3.05
CA ILE A 4 -4.96 35.52 -4.31
C ILE A 4 -4.91 34.09 -4.87
N GLU A 5 -5.68 33.17 -4.28
CA GLU A 5 -5.85 31.82 -4.83
C GLU A 5 -7.33 31.41 -4.95
N SER A 6 -8.26 32.37 -4.75
CA SER A 6 -9.67 32.07 -4.55
C SER A 6 -10.55 32.02 -5.81
N GLN A 7 -9.99 31.80 -7.02
CA GLN A 7 -10.79 31.82 -8.26
C GLN A 7 -10.54 30.66 -9.24
N ARG A 8 -9.48 29.84 -9.09
CA ARG A 8 -9.25 28.72 -10.01
C ARG A 8 -10.09 27.50 -9.63
N THR A 9 -10.73 26.89 -10.61
CA THR A 9 -11.41 25.61 -10.41
C THR A 9 -10.37 24.48 -10.28
N ASP A 10 -10.76 23.34 -9.73
CA ASP A 10 -9.85 22.20 -9.65
C ASP A 10 -9.40 21.72 -11.03
N ALA A 11 -10.26 21.85 -12.05
CA ALA A 11 -9.91 21.54 -13.43
C ALA A 11 -8.83 22.50 -13.96
N ASP A 12 -8.95 23.81 -13.69
CA ASP A 12 -7.94 24.79 -14.08
C ASP A 12 -6.61 24.52 -13.38
N LEU A 13 -6.64 24.17 -12.10
CA LEU A 13 -5.43 23.80 -11.35
C LEU A 13 -4.78 22.55 -11.94
N MET A 14 -5.57 21.51 -12.26
CA MET A 14 -5.05 20.30 -12.90
C MET A 14 -4.43 20.57 -14.27
N ALA A 15 -5.00 21.47 -15.06
CA ALA A 15 -4.44 21.88 -16.34
C ALA A 15 -3.06 22.55 -16.17
N ALA A 16 -2.92 23.48 -15.21
CA ALA A 16 -1.63 24.10 -14.93
C ALA A 16 -0.60 23.13 -14.33
N VAL A 17 -1.03 22.17 -13.51
CA VAL A 17 -0.13 21.10 -13.04
C VAL A 17 0.39 20.27 -14.22
N ALA A 18 -0.43 20.01 -15.24
CA ALA A 18 0.03 19.31 -16.44
C ALA A 18 1.10 20.10 -17.23
N GLU A 19 1.14 21.43 -17.08
CA GLU A 19 2.16 22.32 -17.62
C GLU A 19 3.38 22.52 -16.70
N GLY A 20 3.36 21.93 -15.49
CA GLY A 20 4.46 22.02 -14.53
C GLY A 20 4.35 23.18 -13.53
N ASP A 21 3.16 23.73 -13.32
CA ASP A 21 2.90 24.73 -12.28
C ASP A 21 2.87 24.09 -10.88
N ARG A 22 3.90 24.39 -10.08
CA ARG A 22 4.04 23.87 -8.70
C ARG A 22 3.08 24.53 -7.72
N ASP A 23 2.72 25.79 -7.94
CA ASP A 23 1.80 26.51 -7.06
C ASP A 23 0.38 25.96 -7.25
N ALA A 24 0.01 25.63 -8.50
CA ALA A 24 -1.24 24.92 -8.76
C ALA A 24 -1.32 23.55 -8.07
N LEU A 25 -0.21 22.79 -8.00
CA LEU A 25 -0.17 21.54 -7.23
C LEU A 25 -0.32 21.81 -5.73
N ALA A 26 0.32 22.86 -5.20
CA ALA A 26 0.21 23.25 -3.80
C ALA A 26 -1.23 23.63 -3.43
N ALA A 27 -1.93 24.37 -4.30
CA ALA A 27 -3.34 24.70 -4.15
C ALA A 27 -4.23 23.43 -4.10
N LEU A 28 -4.02 22.49 -5.02
CA LEU A 28 -4.72 21.19 -5.02
C LEU A 28 -4.42 20.38 -3.75
N TYR A 29 -3.17 20.37 -3.31
CA TYR A 29 -2.76 19.72 -2.06
C TYR A 29 -3.52 20.31 -0.87
N ASN A 30 -3.48 21.63 -0.71
CA ASN A 30 -4.16 22.32 0.38
C ASN A 30 -5.68 22.06 0.39
N ARG A 31 -6.30 21.99 -0.80
CA ARG A 31 -7.75 21.75 -0.93
C ARG A 31 -8.16 20.31 -0.64
N HIS A 32 -7.40 19.32 -1.13
CA HIS A 32 -7.82 17.92 -1.16
C HIS A 32 -7.13 17.01 -0.14
N ALA A 33 -5.91 17.34 0.30
CA ALA A 33 -5.16 16.50 1.24
C ALA A 33 -5.91 16.23 2.54
N PRO A 34 -6.60 17.20 3.19
CA PRO A 34 -7.36 16.93 4.42
C PRO A 34 -8.44 15.86 4.24
N MET A 35 -9.16 15.91 3.12
CA MET A 35 -10.21 14.93 2.80
C MET A 35 -9.62 13.55 2.51
N VAL A 36 -8.55 13.48 1.73
CA VAL A 36 -7.85 12.22 1.42
C VAL A 36 -7.30 11.59 2.69
N MET A 37 -6.58 12.37 3.50
CA MET A 37 -6.01 11.97 4.79
C MET A 37 -7.07 11.38 5.72
N ALA A 38 -8.16 12.12 5.96
CA ALA A 38 -9.24 11.68 6.84
C ALA A 38 -9.89 10.37 6.36
N ARG A 39 -10.04 10.17 5.04
CA ARG A 39 -10.60 8.94 4.47
C ARG A 39 -9.64 7.76 4.53
N LEU A 40 -8.33 7.99 4.35
CA LEU A 40 -7.33 6.93 4.47
C LEU A 40 -7.16 6.47 5.92
N HIS A 41 -7.24 7.37 6.90
CA HIS A 41 -7.21 6.99 8.32
C HIS A 41 -8.39 6.09 8.74
N ARG A 42 -9.55 6.18 8.06
CA ARG A 42 -10.66 5.23 8.28
C ARG A 42 -10.34 3.82 7.78
N ARG A 43 -9.32 3.66 6.94
CA ARG A 43 -8.91 2.37 6.33
C ARG A 43 -7.62 1.82 6.93
N CYS A 44 -6.77 2.68 7.50
CA CYS A 44 -5.49 2.30 8.08
C CYS A 44 -5.19 3.17 9.31
N ALA A 45 -4.94 2.52 10.44
CA ALA A 45 -4.58 3.19 11.70
C ALA A 45 -3.10 3.62 11.75
N ASP A 46 -2.26 3.04 10.90
CA ASP A 46 -0.84 3.35 10.85
C ASP A 46 -0.63 4.71 10.16
N ARG A 47 -0.21 5.70 10.95
CA ARG A 47 -0.06 7.07 10.47
C ARG A 47 1.04 7.20 9.41
N ASP A 48 2.17 6.52 9.57
CA ASP A 48 3.31 6.66 8.66
C ASP A 48 2.97 6.11 7.27
N ILE A 49 2.21 5.00 7.23
CA ILE A 49 1.67 4.45 5.99
C ILE A 49 0.73 5.44 5.31
N VAL A 50 -0.17 6.07 6.08
CA VAL A 50 -1.14 7.02 5.53
C VAL A 50 -0.44 8.28 5.03
N ASP A 51 0.47 8.87 5.81
CA ASP A 51 1.23 10.06 5.43
C ASP A 51 2.02 9.81 4.13
N THR A 52 2.69 8.65 4.03
CA THR A 52 3.39 8.24 2.80
C THR A 52 2.43 8.06 1.62
N ALA A 53 1.28 7.42 1.83
CA ALA A 53 0.30 7.22 0.77
C ALA A 53 -0.29 8.54 0.26
N VAL A 54 -0.53 9.53 1.13
CA VAL A 54 -0.96 10.88 0.75
C VAL A 54 0.12 11.56 -0.08
N GLN A 55 1.38 11.53 0.34
CA GLN A 55 2.48 12.12 -0.43
C GLN A 55 2.61 11.48 -1.82
N ASP A 56 2.64 10.15 -1.87
CA ASP A 56 2.68 9.38 -3.13
C ASP A 56 1.51 9.70 -4.05
N THR A 57 0.34 10.03 -3.48
CA THR A 57 -0.85 10.42 -4.24
C THR A 57 -0.60 11.70 -5.02
N PHE A 58 -0.09 12.75 -4.38
CA PHE A 58 0.15 14.03 -5.04
C PHE A 58 1.37 13.99 -5.97
N VAL A 59 2.39 13.18 -5.66
CA VAL A 59 3.48 12.90 -6.61
C VAL A 59 2.95 12.19 -7.87
N SER A 60 2.00 11.27 -7.69
CA SER A 60 1.37 10.58 -8.83
C SER A 60 0.45 11.53 -9.61
N ALA A 61 -0.29 12.40 -8.91
CA ALA A 61 -1.13 13.41 -9.53
C ALA A 61 -0.30 14.34 -10.42
N TRP A 62 0.86 14.82 -9.93
CA TRP A 62 1.81 15.61 -10.72
C TRP A 62 2.24 14.88 -12.01
N ARG A 63 2.67 13.61 -11.89
CA ARG A 63 3.16 12.82 -13.03
C ARG A 63 2.08 12.47 -14.05
N SER A 64 0.82 12.42 -13.62
CA SER A 64 -0.31 11.97 -14.44
C SER A 64 -1.32 13.08 -14.72
N ALA A 65 -1.01 14.34 -14.40
CA ALA A 65 -1.95 15.45 -14.53
C ALA A 65 -2.46 15.62 -15.97
N ALA A 66 -1.59 15.46 -16.98
CA ALA A 66 -1.96 15.51 -18.39
C ALA A 66 -2.97 14.41 -18.81
N GLN A 67 -3.12 13.36 -18.01
CA GLN A 67 -4.07 12.26 -18.26
C GLN A 67 -5.42 12.50 -17.58
N TYR A 68 -5.54 13.53 -16.74
CA TYR A 68 -6.82 13.89 -16.13
C TYR A 68 -7.80 14.39 -17.19
N ARG A 69 -9.05 14.00 -17.01
CA ARG A 69 -10.14 14.20 -17.95
C ARG A 69 -11.36 14.65 -17.16
N ALA A 70 -11.66 15.95 -17.23
CA ALA A 70 -12.77 16.55 -16.48
C ALA A 70 -14.14 15.93 -16.83
N ASP A 71 -14.29 15.42 -18.06
CA ASP A 71 -15.44 14.67 -18.54
C ASP A 71 -15.63 13.30 -17.85
N ARG A 72 -14.60 12.76 -17.20
CA ARG A 72 -14.64 11.45 -16.52
C ARG A 72 -14.88 11.55 -15.00
N GLY A 73 -14.94 12.75 -14.45
CA GLY A 73 -15.26 12.99 -13.04
C GLY A 73 -14.42 14.07 -12.38
N GLU A 74 -14.83 14.44 -11.18
CA GLU A 74 -14.19 15.48 -10.37
C GLU A 74 -12.78 15.09 -9.92
N VAL A 75 -11.90 16.09 -9.76
CA VAL A 75 -10.51 15.91 -9.33
C VAL A 75 -10.42 15.19 -7.99
N GLY A 76 -11.30 15.49 -7.03
CA GLY A 76 -11.31 14.81 -5.73
C GLY A 76 -11.57 13.30 -5.84
N ALA A 77 -12.47 12.87 -6.74
CA ALA A 77 -12.73 11.45 -6.98
C ALA A 77 -11.56 10.77 -7.70
N TRP A 78 -10.92 11.47 -8.64
CA TRP A 78 -9.72 10.98 -9.31
C TRP A 78 -8.55 10.82 -8.35
N LEU A 79 -8.27 11.83 -7.51
CA LEU A 79 -7.25 11.78 -6.44
C LEU A 79 -7.54 10.64 -5.46
N TRP A 80 -8.80 10.44 -5.07
CA TRP A 80 -9.18 9.31 -4.22
C TRP A 80 -8.83 7.96 -4.84
N SER A 81 -9.04 7.79 -6.15
CA SER A 81 -8.67 6.55 -6.86
C SER A 81 -7.17 6.27 -6.80
N ILE A 82 -6.34 7.31 -6.88
CA ILE A 82 -4.88 7.22 -6.74
C ILE A 82 -4.53 6.89 -5.29
N ALA A 83 -5.13 7.58 -4.32
CA ALA A 83 -4.86 7.41 -2.90
C ALA A 83 -5.13 5.98 -2.41
N VAL A 84 -6.23 5.38 -2.83
CA VAL A 84 -6.54 3.98 -2.48
C VAL A 84 -5.49 3.03 -3.05
N ARG A 85 -5.05 3.24 -4.30
CA ARG A 85 -3.99 2.42 -4.92
C ARG A 85 -2.68 2.57 -4.14
N ARG A 86 -2.30 3.80 -3.77
CA ARG A 86 -1.09 4.07 -2.98
C ARG A 86 -1.13 3.46 -1.59
N LEU A 87 -2.27 3.54 -0.90
CA LEU A 87 -2.44 2.86 0.39
C LEU A 87 -2.25 1.35 0.26
N ILE A 88 -2.85 0.73 -0.76
CA ILE A 88 -2.71 -0.71 -1.02
C ILE A 88 -1.25 -1.07 -1.31
N ASP A 89 -0.54 -0.26 -2.10
CA ASP A 89 0.88 -0.46 -2.39
C ASP A 89 1.72 -0.42 -1.12
N GLN A 90 1.48 0.55 -0.23
CA GLN A 90 2.20 0.66 1.06
C GLN A 90 1.89 -0.52 1.99
N LEU A 91 0.63 -0.94 2.09
CA LEU A 91 0.24 -2.11 2.88
C LEU A 91 0.85 -3.41 2.35
N ARG A 92 0.98 -3.56 1.02
CA ARG A 92 1.66 -4.70 0.39
C ARG A 92 3.14 -4.73 0.74
N LYS A 93 3.84 -3.59 0.65
CA LYS A 93 5.26 -3.47 1.02
C LYS A 93 5.50 -3.86 2.48
N ARG A 94 4.59 -3.48 3.40
CA ARG A 94 4.67 -3.89 4.80
C ARG A 94 4.40 -5.38 5.01
N ARG A 95 3.49 -5.95 4.23
CA ARG A 95 3.08 -7.36 4.38
C ARG A 95 4.11 -8.32 3.79
N THR A 96 4.94 -7.92 2.82
CA THR A 96 6.02 -8.76 2.30
C THR A 96 6.90 -9.19 3.48
N PRO A 97 6.77 -10.46 3.94
CA PRO A 97 7.68 -10.99 4.93
C PRO A 97 9.07 -10.99 4.29
N ALA A 98 10.13 -11.00 5.11
CA ALA A 98 11.47 -11.37 4.64
C ALA A 98 11.36 -12.55 3.64
N PRO A 99 12.14 -12.55 2.55
CA PRO A 99 12.03 -13.52 1.46
C PRO A 99 11.73 -14.89 2.04
N LEU A 100 10.58 -15.47 1.62
CA LEU A 100 9.97 -16.72 2.12
C LEU A 100 10.99 -17.44 2.98
N ALA A 101 10.86 -17.36 4.32
CA ALA A 101 11.79 -18.00 5.23
C ALA A 101 12.08 -19.37 4.64
N VAL A 102 13.29 -19.55 4.12
CA VAL A 102 13.69 -20.80 3.50
C VAL A 102 13.52 -21.77 4.64
N LEU A 103 12.47 -22.59 4.56
CA LEU A 103 12.33 -23.68 5.51
C LEU A 103 13.66 -24.41 5.39
N PRO A 104 14.38 -24.66 6.50
CA PRO A 104 15.55 -25.52 6.43
C PRO A 104 15.13 -26.77 5.65
N GLU A 105 15.98 -27.25 4.74
CA GLU A 105 15.66 -28.49 4.03
C GLU A 105 15.22 -29.53 5.05
N PRO A 106 14.12 -30.25 4.80
CA PRO A 106 13.63 -31.25 5.74
C PRO A 106 14.80 -32.18 6.07
N GLU A 107 15.10 -32.33 7.37
CA GLU A 107 16.13 -33.28 7.76
C GLU A 107 15.70 -34.66 7.27
N PRO A 108 16.60 -35.46 6.69
CA PRO A 108 16.25 -36.79 6.23
C PRO A 108 15.71 -37.61 7.41
N LEU A 109 14.59 -38.30 7.17
CA LEU A 109 13.98 -39.18 8.17
C LEU A 109 15.04 -40.09 8.82
N PRO A 110 15.01 -40.25 10.16
CA PRO A 110 15.92 -41.16 10.83
C PRO A 110 15.72 -42.57 10.27
N PRO A 111 16.79 -43.38 10.11
CA PRO A 111 16.66 -44.66 9.45
C PRO A 111 15.70 -45.60 10.21
N PRO A 112 14.97 -46.47 9.49
CA PRO A 112 14.07 -47.44 10.11
C PRO A 112 14.80 -48.29 11.16
N GLY A 113 14.17 -48.47 12.33
CA GLY A 113 14.73 -49.25 13.44
C GLY A 113 15.64 -48.47 14.39
N THR A 114 15.81 -47.16 14.18
CA THR A 114 16.45 -46.30 15.19
C THR A 114 15.48 -45.97 16.34
N PRO A 115 15.99 -45.68 17.55
CA PRO A 115 15.16 -45.22 18.65
C PRO A 115 14.35 -43.97 18.31
N ALA A 116 14.92 -43.05 17.52
CA ALA A 116 14.23 -41.86 17.03
C ALA A 116 13.04 -42.22 16.12
N TYR A 117 13.20 -43.17 15.21
CA TYR A 117 12.11 -43.68 14.35
C TYR A 117 10.97 -44.31 15.16
N SER A 118 11.29 -45.05 16.23
CA SER A 118 10.29 -45.65 17.12
C SER A 118 9.48 -44.61 17.91
N LEU A 119 10.11 -43.50 18.32
CA LEU A 119 9.43 -42.42 19.02
C LEU A 119 8.39 -41.73 18.14
N LEU A 120 8.66 -41.58 16.83
CA LEU A 120 7.68 -41.04 15.88
C LEU A 120 6.43 -41.91 15.77
N SER A 121 6.58 -43.24 15.88
CA SER A 121 5.44 -44.18 15.87
C SER A 121 4.59 -44.18 17.16
N THR A 122 5.00 -43.42 18.17
CA THR A 122 4.32 -43.29 19.47
C THR A 122 3.66 -41.91 19.64
N LEU A 123 3.78 -41.02 18.64
CA LEU A 123 3.16 -39.71 18.68
C LEU A 123 1.63 -39.83 18.59
N PRO A 124 0.90 -38.97 19.30
CA PRO A 124 -0.55 -38.95 19.20
C PRO A 124 -0.98 -38.53 17.79
N ALA A 125 -2.09 -39.10 17.30
CA ALA A 125 -2.53 -39.04 15.90
C ALA A 125 -2.74 -37.61 15.36
N ASP A 126 -2.95 -36.64 16.25
CA ASP A 126 -3.13 -35.22 15.95
C ASP A 126 -1.83 -34.50 15.57
N LEU A 127 -0.66 -35.07 15.87
CA LEU A 127 0.65 -34.48 15.57
C LEU A 127 1.35 -35.12 14.36
N HIS A 128 0.87 -36.23 13.84
CA HIS A 128 1.36 -36.87 12.61
C HIS A 128 1.51 -35.91 11.41
N PRO A 129 0.50 -35.08 11.06
CA PRO A 129 0.60 -34.19 9.90
C PRO A 129 1.63 -33.05 10.09
N VAL A 130 2.01 -32.73 11.32
CA VAL A 130 3.05 -31.72 11.61
C VAL A 130 4.45 -32.32 11.43
N VAL A 131 4.61 -33.61 11.70
CA VAL A 131 5.88 -34.33 11.51
C VAL A 131 6.18 -34.55 10.03
N GLU A 132 5.19 -34.96 9.22
CA GLU A 132 5.33 -35.13 7.75
C GLU A 132 5.55 -33.80 7.00
N ALA A 133 5.22 -32.67 7.61
CA ALA A 133 5.47 -31.35 7.03
C ALA A 133 6.88 -30.82 7.33
N VAL A 134 7.58 -31.42 8.30
CA VAL A 134 8.90 -31.00 8.79
C VAL A 134 10.01 -31.99 8.42
N TYR A 135 9.65 -33.25 8.17
CA TYR A 135 10.51 -34.33 7.66
C TYR A 135 10.01 -34.84 6.31
#